data_AF-A0A2U3EK14-F1
#
_entry.id   AF-A0A2U3EK14-F1
#
_cell.length_a   1.000
_cell.length_b   1.000
_cell.length_c   1.000
_cell.angle_alpha   90.00
_cell.angle_beta   90.00
_cell.angle_gamma   90.00
#
_symmetry.space_group_name_H-M   'P 1'
#
loop_
_entity.id
_entity.type
_entity.pdbx_description
1 polymer ?
#
loop_
_entity_poly.entity_id
_entity_poly.type
_entity_poly.pdbx_seq_one_letter_code
_entity_poly.pdbx_strand_id
1 'polypeptide(L)'
;MHPQSRRLEIGIEAQCNTGSGNTSILNTTPVHRPVYPFAGSDPSTHRARASPIGPLFVSHPISHILRFSLRTRSRTATNIMASNPSKTAATKPPASPVKTAYLVLYNFASAVAWSVVLGRVLAVCALRGPQFTYAAAGEWTKWTQTAAALEILHSLLGVVRAPVFTTLTQVSSRFLLVWAIVDSFPFLATSPFYSSMLVAWSVTEVIRYSFFALSLSGWQPAALTWLRYNTFFVLYPVGITSECALIYLATVPAALRNPVEPYILYAVLAIYVPGSYMLYTYMMSQRRKVLRAQKAQTGKAQ
;
A
#
# COMPACT_ATOMS: atom_id res chain seq x y z
N MET A 1 16.96 -52.40 44.91
CA MET A 1 16.79 -53.68 44.19
C MET A 1 15.79 -53.47 43.05
N HIS A 2 16.15 -53.90 41.85
CA HIS A 2 15.31 -54.03 40.64
C HIS A 2 14.78 -55.49 40.59
N PRO A 3 14.04 -55.99 39.57
CA PRO A 3 13.22 -55.35 38.52
C PRO A 3 11.85 -56.09 38.29
N GLN A 4 11.24 -55.89 37.10
CA GLN A 4 10.28 -56.76 36.37
C GLN A 4 8.76 -56.66 36.66
N SER A 5 7.84 -56.92 35.70
CA SER A 5 7.86 -56.78 34.21
C SER A 5 6.48 -57.13 33.60
N ARG A 6 6.11 -56.47 32.49
CA ARG A 6 5.15 -56.79 31.39
C ARG A 6 4.62 -55.45 30.89
N ARG A 7 4.99 -54.89 29.73
CA ARG A 7 5.23 -55.42 28.36
C ARG A 7 4.00 -56.11 27.77
N LEU A 8 3.31 -55.38 26.90
CA LEU A 8 2.43 -55.88 25.85
C LEU A 8 2.85 -55.13 24.58
N GLU A 9 3.74 -55.73 23.82
CA GLU A 9 4.05 -55.31 22.45
C GLU A 9 3.07 -56.02 21.52
N ILE A 10 2.44 -55.26 20.62
CA ILE A 10 2.00 -55.79 19.32
C ILE A 10 2.57 -54.82 18.29
N GLY A 11 3.70 -55.18 17.72
CA GLY A 11 4.25 -54.55 16.52
C GLY A 11 4.34 -55.59 15.41
N ILE A 12 4.02 -55.19 14.19
CA ILE A 12 4.57 -55.79 12.98
C ILE A 12 4.91 -54.63 12.04
N GLU A 13 6.21 -54.46 11.79
CA GLU A 13 6.74 -53.70 10.66
C GLU A 13 6.80 -54.56 9.38
N ALA A 14 7.20 -53.90 8.28
CA ALA A 14 8.03 -54.45 7.20
C ALA A 14 7.34 -55.04 5.94
N GLN A 15 7.36 -54.19 4.90
CA GLN A 15 8.12 -54.38 3.65
C GLN A 15 7.66 -55.34 2.50
N CYS A 16 7.62 -54.72 1.31
CA CYS A 16 8.29 -55.12 0.06
C CYS A 16 7.72 -56.25 -0.85
N ASN A 17 6.97 -55.81 -1.86
CA ASN A 17 7.20 -56.02 -3.31
C ASN A 17 7.53 -57.42 -3.88
N THR A 18 6.58 -57.99 -4.63
CA THR A 18 6.70 -58.69 -5.95
C THR A 18 5.26 -58.90 -6.47
N GLY A 19 4.89 -59.00 -7.75
CA GLY A 19 5.59 -58.97 -9.05
C GLY A 19 4.64 -59.53 -10.15
N SER A 20 4.92 -59.25 -11.44
CA SER A 20 4.12 -59.68 -12.63
C SER A 20 2.77 -58.94 -12.85
N GLY A 21 2.41 -58.50 -14.07
CA GLY A 21 3.18 -58.43 -15.31
C GLY A 21 2.29 -58.23 -16.55
N ASN A 22 2.73 -57.39 -17.51
CA ASN A 22 2.54 -57.68 -18.94
C ASN A 22 3.45 -56.82 -19.84
N THR A 23 3.84 -57.38 -20.99
CA THR A 23 4.94 -56.90 -21.86
C THR A 23 4.48 -56.38 -23.23
N SER A 24 5.13 -55.33 -23.74
CA SER A 24 5.42 -55.02 -25.17
C SER A 24 6.33 -53.76 -25.22
N ILE A 25 7.54 -53.65 -25.80
CA ILE A 25 8.18 -54.23 -27.01
C ILE A 25 7.56 -53.63 -28.28
N LEU A 26 8.19 -52.78 -29.11
CA LEU A 26 9.56 -52.20 -29.22
C LEU A 26 9.44 -50.65 -29.47
N ASN A 27 10.40 -49.80 -29.89
CA ASN A 27 11.74 -49.92 -30.52
C ASN A 27 12.65 -48.67 -30.24
N THR A 28 13.89 -48.66 -30.74
CA THR A 28 14.87 -47.53 -30.69
C THR A 28 15.26 -46.99 -32.07
N THR A 29 15.55 -45.68 -32.20
CA THR A 29 16.65 -45.13 -33.05
C THR A 29 16.79 -43.60 -32.89
N PRO A 30 18.00 -43.01 -33.01
CA PRO A 30 18.22 -41.56 -32.92
C PRO A 30 18.26 -40.89 -34.32
N VAL A 31 17.90 -39.60 -34.40
CA VAL A 31 17.97 -38.81 -35.65
C VAL A 31 18.82 -37.55 -35.49
N HIS A 32 19.62 -37.26 -36.53
CA HIS A 32 20.64 -36.22 -36.60
C HIS A 32 20.11 -34.78 -36.51
N ARG A 33 20.98 -33.86 -36.07
CA ARG A 33 20.85 -32.40 -36.27
C ARG A 33 21.01 -32.04 -37.76
N PRO A 34 20.48 -30.88 -38.16
CA PRO A 34 21.18 -29.94 -39.03
C PRO A 34 21.68 -28.72 -38.25
N VAL A 35 22.89 -28.25 -38.60
CA VAL A 35 23.43 -26.95 -38.19
C VAL A 35 23.17 -25.96 -39.33
N TYR A 36 22.71 -24.75 -39.02
CA TYR A 36 22.69 -23.63 -39.97
C TYR A 36 23.14 -22.33 -39.26
N PRO A 37 23.65 -21.32 -40.01
CA PRO A 37 24.90 -20.67 -39.62
C PRO A 37 24.74 -19.31 -38.93
N PHE A 38 25.87 -18.82 -38.42
CA PHE A 38 26.09 -17.42 -38.08
C PHE A 38 25.76 -16.50 -39.28
N ALA A 39 24.93 -15.49 -39.03
CA ALA A 39 24.88 -14.27 -39.81
C ALA A 39 24.87 -13.10 -38.82
N GLY A 40 25.88 -12.23 -38.89
CA GLY A 40 26.01 -11.09 -37.99
C GLY A 40 25.41 -9.83 -38.59
N SER A 41 24.73 -9.04 -37.77
CA SER A 41 24.56 -7.59 -37.96
C SER A 41 24.08 -6.94 -36.67
N ASP A 42 24.94 -6.07 -36.13
CA ASP A 42 24.73 -4.91 -35.25
C ASP A 42 23.43 -4.80 -34.40
N PRO A 43 23.57 -4.48 -33.10
CA PRO A 43 22.71 -3.43 -32.55
C PRO A 43 23.45 -2.40 -31.68
N SER A 44 24.05 -1.42 -32.34
CA SER A 44 24.28 -0.06 -31.84
C SER A 44 22.96 0.71 -31.62
N THR A 45 21.99 0.11 -30.91
CA THR A 45 20.78 0.80 -30.45
C THR A 45 20.90 1.15 -28.97
N HIS A 46 21.18 2.42 -28.70
CA HIS A 46 20.97 3.03 -27.39
C HIS A 46 19.54 2.73 -26.92
N ARG A 47 19.40 1.79 -25.97
CA ARG A 47 18.12 1.34 -25.43
C ARG A 47 17.36 2.54 -24.88
N ALA A 48 16.33 2.98 -25.62
CA ALA A 48 15.58 4.18 -25.32
C ALA A 48 15.07 4.13 -23.86
N ARG A 49 15.48 5.11 -23.06
CA ARG A 49 15.25 5.12 -21.62
C ARG A 49 13.76 5.18 -21.34
N ALA A 50 13.17 4.06 -20.92
CA ALA A 50 11.77 3.99 -20.53
C ALA A 50 11.52 5.06 -19.45
N SER A 51 10.74 6.08 -19.80
CA SER A 51 10.48 7.20 -18.89
C SER A 51 9.72 6.68 -17.67
N PRO A 52 10.17 6.97 -16.44
CA PRO A 52 9.49 6.49 -15.25
C PRO A 52 8.07 7.06 -15.22
N ILE A 53 7.10 6.15 -15.08
CA ILE A 53 5.68 6.48 -14.97
C ILE A 53 5.49 7.28 -13.68
N GLY A 54 5.45 8.60 -13.81
CA GLY A 54 5.22 9.49 -12.67
C GLY A 54 3.92 9.12 -11.94
N PRO A 55 3.85 9.27 -10.61
CA PRO A 55 2.68 8.84 -9.84
C PRO A 55 1.42 9.56 -10.34
N LEU A 56 0.46 8.76 -10.83
CA LEU A 56 -0.79 9.21 -11.45
C LEU A 56 -1.79 9.73 -10.40
N PHE A 57 -1.50 10.91 -9.85
CA PHE A 57 -2.47 11.70 -9.11
C PHE A 57 -3.14 12.70 -10.04
N VAL A 58 -4.24 12.25 -10.64
CA VAL A 58 -5.19 13.13 -11.33
C VAL A 58 -6.30 13.48 -10.35
N SER A 59 -6.29 14.73 -9.89
CA SER A 59 -7.37 15.33 -9.11
C SER A 59 -8.70 15.17 -9.85
N HIS A 60 -9.78 14.90 -9.13
CA HIS A 60 -11.13 15.24 -9.58
C HIS A 60 -11.66 16.28 -8.61
N PRO A 61 -12.07 17.48 -9.07
CA PRO A 61 -12.84 18.38 -8.24
C PRO A 61 -14.20 17.74 -7.93
N ILE A 62 -14.64 17.86 -6.68
CA ILE A 62 -15.98 17.46 -6.26
C ILE A 62 -16.95 18.53 -6.77
N SER A 63 -17.46 18.35 -8.00
CA SER A 63 -18.38 19.31 -8.63
C SER A 63 -19.44 18.62 -9.50
N HIS A 64 -19.96 17.48 -9.04
CA HIS A 64 -20.96 16.67 -9.76
C HIS A 64 -22.21 16.32 -8.91
N ILE A 65 -22.65 17.22 -8.04
CA ILE A 65 -24.00 17.21 -7.44
C ILE A 65 -24.54 18.65 -7.40
N LEU A 66 -24.90 19.21 -8.57
CA LEU A 66 -25.81 20.37 -8.76
C LEU A 66 -25.84 20.84 -10.23
N ARG A 67 -26.32 19.98 -11.15
CA ARG A 67 -26.83 20.41 -12.48
C ARG A 67 -27.97 19.49 -12.92
N PHE A 68 -29.18 19.83 -12.51
CA PHE A 68 -30.41 19.17 -12.92
C PHE A 68 -31.28 20.18 -13.69
N SER A 69 -31.74 19.80 -14.89
CA SER A 69 -32.54 20.64 -15.81
C SER A 69 -31.83 21.91 -16.34
N LEU A 70 -32.04 22.38 -17.57
CA LEU A 70 -32.95 21.99 -18.65
C LEU A 70 -32.14 21.80 -19.95
N ARG A 71 -32.46 20.79 -20.78
CA ARG A 71 -31.95 20.71 -22.17
C ARG A 71 -33.13 20.74 -23.14
N THR A 72 -33.52 21.94 -23.54
CA THR A 72 -34.44 22.16 -24.66
C THR A 72 -33.80 21.76 -25.98
N ARG A 73 -34.64 21.41 -26.96
CA ARG A 73 -34.28 20.75 -28.21
C ARG A 73 -34.60 21.69 -29.39
N SER A 74 -33.60 22.07 -30.19
CA SER A 74 -33.83 22.42 -31.60
C SER A 74 -32.56 22.28 -32.44
N ARG A 75 -32.75 22.27 -33.77
CA ARG A 75 -31.78 21.91 -34.82
C ARG A 75 -31.10 23.16 -35.39
N THR A 76 -29.93 22.98 -36.01
CA THR A 76 -29.65 23.18 -37.48
C THR A 76 -28.16 23.44 -37.72
N ALA A 77 -27.71 23.23 -38.97
CA ALA A 77 -26.40 23.44 -39.62
C ALA A 77 -25.40 24.45 -38.98
N THR A 78 -24.08 24.36 -39.19
CA THR A 78 -23.40 24.21 -40.51
C THR A 78 -21.98 23.67 -40.36
N ASN A 79 -21.47 22.98 -41.39
CA ASN A 79 -20.05 22.58 -41.50
C ASN A 79 -19.14 23.81 -41.66
N ILE A 80 -18.14 23.95 -40.79
CA ILE A 80 -16.94 24.76 -41.06
C ILE A 80 -15.72 23.92 -40.68
N MET A 81 -14.89 23.57 -41.68
CA MET A 81 -13.58 22.95 -41.44
C MET A 81 -12.61 24.00 -40.90
N ALA A 82 -12.52 24.12 -39.58
CA ALA A 82 -11.42 24.84 -38.95
C ALA A 82 -10.22 23.87 -38.76
N SER A 83 -9.14 24.10 -39.50
CA SER A 83 -7.86 23.41 -39.30
C SER A 83 -7.30 23.79 -37.93
N ASN A 84 -7.46 22.89 -36.95
CA ASN A 84 -7.06 23.13 -35.58
C ASN A 84 -5.52 23.05 -35.49
N PRO A 85 -4.79 24.14 -35.16
CA PRO A 85 -3.34 24.08 -35.07
C PRO A 85 -2.92 23.09 -34.00
N SER A 86 -1.98 22.21 -34.34
CA SER A 86 -1.52 21.17 -33.43
C SER A 86 -0.98 21.79 -32.15
N LYS A 87 -1.60 21.45 -31.01
CA LYS A 87 -1.07 21.81 -29.70
C LYS A 87 0.27 21.09 -29.53
N THR A 88 1.37 21.79 -29.81
CA THR A 88 2.73 21.36 -29.48
C THR A 88 2.75 21.03 -28.00
N ALA A 89 2.91 19.74 -27.68
CA ALA A 89 2.90 19.27 -26.31
C ALA A 89 4.14 19.80 -25.59
N ALA A 90 3.97 20.86 -24.80
CA ALA A 90 5.05 21.50 -24.07
C ALA A 90 5.87 20.47 -23.29
N THR A 91 7.13 20.33 -23.67
CA THR A 91 8.05 19.33 -23.11
C THR A 91 8.24 19.64 -21.64
N LYS A 92 7.88 18.68 -20.76
CA LYS A 92 7.94 18.89 -19.31
C LYS A 92 9.39 19.15 -18.90
N PRO A 93 9.67 20.16 -18.04
CA PRO A 93 11.02 20.38 -17.55
C PRO A 93 11.53 19.14 -16.81
N PRO A 94 12.82 18.79 -16.96
CA PRO A 94 13.41 17.62 -16.30
C PRO A 94 13.32 17.77 -14.78
N ALA A 95 13.12 16.66 -14.07
CA ALA A 95 13.07 16.67 -12.62
C ALA A 95 14.44 17.06 -12.03
N SER A 96 14.47 18.07 -11.16
CA SER A 96 15.70 18.48 -10.47
C SER A 96 16.35 17.29 -9.74
N PRO A 97 17.62 16.95 -10.01
CA PRO A 97 18.30 15.83 -9.35
C PRO A 97 18.33 15.96 -7.83
N VAL A 98 18.54 17.18 -7.31
CA VAL A 98 18.55 17.48 -5.87
C VAL A 98 17.19 17.18 -5.24
N LYS A 99 16.10 17.59 -5.90
CA LYS A 99 14.73 17.30 -5.46
C LYS A 99 14.44 15.79 -5.44
N THR A 100 14.90 15.06 -6.45
CA THR A 100 14.76 13.60 -6.50
C THR A 100 15.55 12.93 -5.39
N ALA A 101 16.83 13.31 -5.18
CA ALA A 101 17.67 12.76 -4.11
C ALA A 101 17.10 13.02 -2.71
N TYR A 102 16.62 14.25 -2.44
CA TYR A 102 15.92 14.59 -1.20
C TYR A 102 14.70 13.70 -0.96
N LEU A 103 13.84 13.53 -1.98
CA LEU A 103 12.65 12.69 -1.85
C LEU A 103 13.00 11.21 -1.69
N VAL A 104 14.03 10.69 -2.36
CA VAL A 104 14.53 9.32 -2.14
C VAL A 104 14.98 9.14 -0.70
N LEU A 105 15.80 10.05 -0.18
CA LEU A 105 16.31 10.00 1.19
C LEU A 105 15.17 10.09 2.23
N TYR A 106 14.23 11.03 2.06
CA TYR A 106 13.06 11.16 2.92
C TYR A 106 12.26 9.85 2.96
N ASN A 107 11.88 9.31 1.79
CA ASN A 107 11.11 8.08 1.74
C ASN A 107 11.90 6.88 2.30
N PHE A 108 13.20 6.79 2.05
CA PHE A 108 14.04 5.73 2.63
C PHE A 108 14.11 5.81 4.16
N ALA A 109 14.38 7.00 4.72
CA ALA A 109 14.43 7.23 6.16
C ALA A 109 13.08 6.89 6.82
N SER A 110 11.96 7.30 6.22
CA SER A 110 10.63 6.94 6.70
C SER A 110 10.35 5.44 6.60
N ALA A 111 10.78 4.75 5.54
CA ALA A 111 10.66 3.30 5.43
C ALA A 111 11.43 2.57 6.54
N VAL A 112 12.63 3.04 6.90
CA VAL A 112 13.41 2.52 8.04
C VAL A 112 12.70 2.80 9.35
N ALA A 113 12.23 4.03 9.59
CA ALA A 113 11.56 4.41 10.83
C ALA A 113 10.28 3.57 11.08
N TRP A 114 9.47 3.32 10.05
CA TRP A 114 8.31 2.44 10.14
C TRP A 114 8.66 0.95 10.19
N SER A 115 9.81 0.52 9.64
CA SER A 115 10.32 -0.85 9.84
C SER A 115 10.71 -1.09 11.29
N VAL A 116 11.27 -0.08 11.98
CA VAL A 116 11.55 -0.13 13.42
C VAL A 116 10.25 -0.23 14.24
N VAL A 117 9.18 0.50 13.87
CA VAL A 117 7.84 0.31 14.46
C VAL A 117 7.40 -1.14 14.27
N LEU A 118 7.36 -1.62 13.03
CA LEU A 118 6.87 -2.97 12.70
C LEU A 118 7.62 -4.06 13.46
N GLY A 119 8.95 -4.03 13.45
CA GLY A 119 9.79 -5.02 14.13
C GLY A 119 9.56 -5.04 15.65
N ARG A 120 9.49 -3.87 16.28
CA ARG A 120 9.22 -3.77 17.73
C ARG A 120 7.82 -4.26 18.09
N VAL A 121 6.80 -3.85 17.33
CA VAL A 121 5.40 -4.26 17.55
C VAL A 121 5.26 -5.78 17.42
N LEU A 122 5.77 -6.37 16.33
CA LEU A 122 5.69 -7.82 16.12
C LEU A 122 6.43 -8.61 17.20
N ALA A 123 7.66 -8.20 17.55
CA ALA A 123 8.45 -8.86 18.59
C ALA A 123 7.74 -8.81 19.96
N VAL A 124 7.15 -7.68 20.33
CA VAL A 124 6.48 -7.50 21.63
C VAL A 124 5.15 -8.26 21.68
N CYS A 125 4.35 -8.19 20.62
CA CYS A 125 3.14 -9.00 20.50
C CYS A 125 3.43 -10.50 20.62
N ALA A 126 4.53 -10.99 20.03
CA ALA A 126 4.91 -12.41 20.08
C ALA A 126 5.53 -12.84 21.42
N LEU A 127 6.32 -11.98 22.08
CA LEU A 127 7.11 -12.35 23.27
C LEU A 127 6.49 -11.94 24.61
N ARG A 128 5.59 -10.95 24.63
CA ARG A 128 4.99 -10.40 25.86
C ARG A 128 3.48 -10.17 25.77
N GLY A 129 2.95 -10.03 24.56
CA GLY A 129 1.53 -9.75 24.30
C GLY A 129 1.27 -8.29 23.89
N PRO A 130 0.11 -8.03 23.24
CA PRO A 130 -0.21 -6.74 22.62
C PRO A 130 -0.32 -5.57 23.59
N GLN A 131 -0.59 -5.83 24.87
CA GLN A 131 -0.72 -4.79 25.90
C GLN A 131 0.58 -4.02 26.19
N PHE A 132 1.74 -4.57 25.79
CA PHE A 132 3.05 -3.93 25.99
C PHE A 132 3.54 -3.11 24.80
N THR A 133 2.78 -3.07 23.70
CA THR A 133 3.20 -2.45 22.43
C THR A 133 3.53 -0.97 22.57
N TYR A 134 2.75 -0.22 23.38
CA TYR A 134 3.02 1.20 23.64
C TYR A 134 4.39 1.42 24.31
N ALA A 135 4.72 0.62 25.33
CA ALA A 135 5.96 0.76 26.08
C ALA A 135 7.22 0.53 25.20
N ALA A 136 7.10 -0.27 24.14
CA ALA A 136 8.22 -0.57 23.24
C ALA A 136 8.30 0.33 22.00
N ALA A 137 7.15 0.71 21.43
CA ALA A 137 7.07 1.37 20.12
C ALA A 137 6.29 2.70 20.13
N GLY A 138 5.56 3.03 21.20
CA GLY A 138 4.63 4.17 21.23
C GLY A 138 5.28 5.52 20.96
N GLU A 139 6.28 5.90 21.76
CA GLU A 139 6.97 7.18 21.62
C GLU A 139 7.69 7.29 20.26
N TRP A 140 8.36 6.22 19.82
CA TRP A 140 8.98 6.16 18.50
C TRP A 140 7.95 6.33 17.37
N THR A 141 6.76 5.74 17.52
CA THR A 141 5.65 5.89 16.56
C THR A 141 5.11 7.32 16.56
N LYS A 142 4.98 7.97 17.73
CA LYS A 142 4.51 9.36 17.84
C LYS A 142 5.38 10.31 17.02
N TRP A 143 6.70 10.23 17.16
CA TRP A 143 7.62 11.06 16.37
C TRP A 143 7.72 10.63 14.90
N THR A 144 7.72 9.33 14.61
CA THR A 144 7.72 8.80 13.24
C THR A 144 6.47 9.24 12.46
N GLN A 145 5.30 9.24 13.11
CA GLN A 145 4.06 9.76 12.53
C GLN A 145 4.11 11.29 12.39
N THR A 146 4.63 12.01 13.39
CA THR A 146 4.77 13.49 13.35
C THR A 146 5.61 13.96 12.14
N ALA A 147 6.65 13.22 11.76
CA ALA A 147 7.43 13.49 10.55
C ALA A 147 6.59 13.51 9.25
N ALA A 148 5.43 12.83 9.21
CA ALA A 148 4.52 12.86 8.06
C ALA A 148 3.86 14.24 7.83
N ALA A 149 3.98 15.21 8.76
CA ALA A 149 3.64 16.61 8.49
C ALA A 149 4.41 17.16 7.27
N LEU A 150 5.64 16.67 7.02
CA LEU A 150 6.42 17.02 5.84
C LEU A 150 5.72 16.65 4.53
N GLU A 151 4.86 15.62 4.50
CA GLU A 151 4.09 15.27 3.29
C GLU A 151 3.02 16.29 2.94
N ILE A 152 2.41 16.90 3.96
CA ILE A 152 1.48 18.02 3.79
C ILE A 152 2.25 19.18 3.17
N LEU A 153 3.42 19.53 3.70
CA LEU A 153 4.28 20.58 3.14
C LEU A 153 4.75 20.25 1.71
N HIS A 154 5.16 19.01 1.43
CA HIS A 154 5.54 18.59 0.07
C HIS A 154 4.39 18.70 -0.92
N SER A 155 3.16 18.45 -0.47
CA SER A 155 1.95 18.60 -1.29
C SER A 155 1.60 20.07 -1.51
N LEU A 156 1.60 20.88 -0.44
CA LEU A 156 1.29 22.32 -0.46
C LEU A 156 2.27 23.10 -1.35
N LEU A 157 3.57 22.82 -1.22
CA LEU A 157 4.65 23.50 -1.96
C LEU A 157 4.86 22.92 -3.37
N GLY A 158 4.01 21.99 -3.84
CA GLY A 158 4.14 21.36 -5.16
C GLY A 158 5.43 20.53 -5.35
N VAL A 159 6.11 20.17 -4.26
CA VAL A 159 7.27 19.27 -4.28
C VAL A 159 6.82 17.90 -4.79
N VAL A 160 5.68 17.39 -4.32
CA VAL A 160 5.05 16.17 -4.82
C VAL A 160 3.71 16.51 -5.44
N ARG A 161 3.37 15.88 -6.57
CA ARG A 161 2.02 15.96 -7.16
C ARG A 161 1.08 15.03 -6.37
N ALA A 162 0.70 15.44 -5.16
CA ALA A 162 -0.31 14.77 -4.35
C ALA A 162 -1.47 15.73 -4.05
N PRO A 163 -2.74 15.28 -4.01
CA PRO A 163 -3.86 16.16 -3.66
C PRO A 163 -3.75 16.60 -2.20
N VAL A 164 -3.50 17.89 -1.96
CA VAL A 164 -3.28 18.48 -0.63
C VAL A 164 -4.36 18.05 0.37
N PHE A 165 -5.63 18.15 0.00
CA PHE A 165 -6.75 17.77 0.89
C PHE A 165 -6.68 16.30 1.31
N THR A 166 -6.38 15.38 0.39
CA THR A 166 -6.25 13.95 0.70
C THR A 166 -5.06 13.68 1.62
N THR A 167 -3.91 14.32 1.38
CA THR A 167 -2.73 14.20 2.24
C THR A 167 -3.00 14.76 3.64
N LEU A 168 -3.64 15.93 3.72
CA LEU A 168 -4.03 16.57 4.98
C LEU A 168 -4.97 15.66 5.79
N THR A 169 -6.07 15.18 5.21
CA THR A 169 -7.01 14.30 5.92
C THR A 169 -6.33 13.02 6.42
N GLN A 170 -5.44 12.40 5.63
CA GLN A 170 -4.71 11.19 6.03
C GLN A 170 -3.72 11.42 7.19
N VAL A 171 -2.99 12.53 7.18
CA VAL A 171 -2.02 12.83 8.25
C VAL A 171 -2.75 13.31 9.51
N SER A 172 -3.76 14.18 9.36
CA SER A 172 -4.58 14.67 10.48
C SER A 172 -5.38 13.56 11.16
N SER A 173 -5.91 12.57 10.41
CA SER A 173 -6.65 11.46 11.03
C SER A 173 -5.74 10.60 11.92
N ARG A 174 -4.47 10.43 11.55
CA ARG A 174 -3.48 9.76 12.41
C ARG A 174 -2.98 10.63 13.56
N PHE A 175 -2.88 11.95 13.38
CA PHE A 175 -2.53 12.88 14.46
C PHE A 175 -3.59 12.90 15.57
N LEU A 176 -4.88 12.81 15.23
CA LEU A 176 -5.96 12.57 16.19
C LEU A 176 -5.65 11.34 17.06
N LEU A 177 -5.27 10.21 16.45
CA LEU A 177 -4.98 8.98 17.19
C LEU A 177 -3.71 9.09 18.06
N VAL A 178 -2.58 9.54 17.51
CA VAL A 178 -1.31 9.54 18.27
C VAL A 178 -1.21 10.68 19.30
N TRP A 179 -1.69 11.88 18.98
CA TRP A 179 -1.57 13.05 19.86
C TRP A 179 -2.84 13.33 20.66
N ALA A 180 -4.02 13.37 20.03
CA ALA A 180 -5.23 13.77 20.75
C ALA A 180 -5.81 12.63 21.62
N ILE A 181 -5.62 11.36 21.23
CA ILE A 181 -6.18 10.20 21.93
C ILE A 181 -5.13 9.47 22.76
N VAL A 182 -4.06 8.95 22.14
CA VAL A 182 -3.12 8.07 22.84
C VAL A 182 -2.21 8.83 23.82
N ASP A 183 -1.74 10.04 23.47
CA ASP A 183 -0.95 10.88 24.39
C ASP A 183 -1.83 11.37 25.58
N SER A 184 -3.09 11.74 25.32
CA SER A 184 -4.07 12.13 26.35
C SER A 184 -4.52 10.98 27.25
N PHE A 185 -4.62 9.76 26.72
CA PHE A 185 -5.14 8.58 27.41
C PHE A 185 -4.23 7.35 27.20
N PRO A 186 -2.99 7.34 27.73
CA PRO A 186 -1.99 6.31 27.40
C PRO A 186 -2.42 4.87 27.73
N PHE A 187 -3.32 4.69 28.69
CA PHE A 187 -3.86 3.37 29.05
C PHE A 187 -4.65 2.71 27.92
N LEU A 188 -5.24 3.48 26.98
CA LEU A 188 -5.93 2.93 25.80
C LEU A 188 -4.96 2.15 24.89
N ALA A 189 -3.67 2.46 24.95
CA ALA A 189 -2.64 1.80 24.17
C ALA A 189 -2.24 0.40 24.70
N THR A 190 -2.83 -0.03 25.83
CA THR A 190 -2.80 -1.43 26.29
C THR A 190 -3.82 -2.31 25.59
N SER A 191 -4.80 -1.72 24.88
CA SER A 191 -5.82 -2.48 24.15
C SER A 191 -5.23 -3.20 22.92
N PRO A 192 -5.81 -4.35 22.51
CA PRO A 192 -5.39 -5.04 21.29
C PRO A 192 -5.59 -4.15 20.04
N PHE A 193 -6.56 -3.22 20.07
CA PHE A 193 -6.80 -2.27 18.98
C PHE A 193 -5.59 -1.37 18.69
N TYR A 194 -4.87 -0.93 19.72
CA TYR A 194 -3.64 -0.16 19.50
C TYR A 194 -2.57 -0.99 18.77
N SER A 195 -2.41 -2.26 19.15
CA SER A 195 -1.48 -3.16 18.49
C SER A 195 -1.87 -3.48 17.04
N SER A 196 -3.14 -3.78 16.77
CA SER A 196 -3.61 -4.03 15.40
C SER A 196 -3.55 -2.79 14.52
N MET A 197 -3.81 -1.60 15.06
CA MET A 197 -3.59 -0.32 14.40
C MET A 197 -2.12 -0.16 14.00
N LEU A 198 -1.18 -0.35 14.94
CA LEU A 198 0.25 -0.18 14.65
C LEU A 198 0.80 -1.20 13.66
N VAL A 199 0.34 -2.46 13.69
CA VAL A 199 0.69 -3.45 12.65
C VAL A 199 0.15 -3.00 11.28
N ALA A 200 -1.13 -2.63 11.19
CA ALA A 200 -1.74 -2.20 9.95
C ALA A 200 -1.07 -0.94 9.35
N TRP A 201 -0.77 0.05 10.19
CA TRP A 201 -0.04 1.25 9.81
C TRP A 201 1.38 0.92 9.35
N SER A 202 2.19 0.28 10.19
CA SER A 202 3.60 0.08 9.91
C SER A 202 3.85 -0.78 8.67
N VAL A 203 3.07 -1.86 8.44
CA VAL A 203 3.15 -2.62 7.18
C VAL A 203 2.78 -1.74 5.97
N THR A 204 1.70 -0.96 6.07
CA THR A 204 1.25 -0.06 4.98
C THR A 204 2.31 1.00 4.67
N GLU A 205 2.92 1.60 5.68
CA GLU A 205 3.92 2.65 5.54
C GLU A 205 5.24 2.12 4.99
N VAL A 206 5.75 0.99 5.50
CA VAL A 206 6.96 0.36 4.95
C VAL A 206 6.79 0.09 3.44
N ILE A 207 5.63 -0.43 3.02
CA ILE A 207 5.31 -0.64 1.60
C ILE A 207 5.22 0.71 0.85
N ARG A 208 4.51 1.70 1.39
CA ARG A 208 4.26 3.00 0.75
C ARG A 208 5.56 3.77 0.49
N TYR A 209 6.39 3.91 1.53
CA TYR A 209 7.66 4.63 1.48
C TYR A 209 8.70 3.89 0.65
N SER A 210 8.84 2.56 0.80
CA SER A 210 9.75 1.76 -0.04
C SER A 210 9.39 1.88 -1.52
N PHE A 211 8.09 1.81 -1.86
CA PHE A 211 7.64 2.00 -3.24
C PHE A 211 8.03 3.37 -3.78
N PHE A 212 7.87 4.44 -3.01
CA PHE A 212 8.24 5.78 -3.44
C PHE A 212 9.75 5.96 -3.59
N ALA A 213 10.56 5.51 -2.62
CA ALA A 213 12.02 5.60 -2.67
C ALA A 213 12.61 4.88 -3.90
N LEU A 214 12.19 3.63 -4.14
CA LEU A 214 12.68 2.86 -5.28
C LEU A 214 12.18 3.43 -6.61
N SER A 215 10.89 3.80 -6.71
CA SER A 215 10.32 4.36 -7.95
C SER A 215 11.00 5.68 -8.35
N LEU A 216 11.36 6.53 -7.39
CA LEU A 216 12.13 7.76 -7.62
C LEU A 216 13.59 7.46 -8.02
N SER A 217 14.15 6.36 -7.54
CA SER A 217 15.48 5.85 -7.91
C SER A 217 15.50 5.17 -9.30
N GLY A 218 14.35 5.06 -9.97
CA GLY A 218 14.22 4.45 -11.31
C GLY A 218 13.99 2.94 -11.31
N TRP A 219 13.78 2.30 -10.15
CA TRP A 219 13.50 0.87 -10.04
C TRP A 219 12.16 0.61 -9.37
N GLN A 220 11.25 -0.13 -10.01
CA GLN A 220 9.92 -0.37 -9.48
C GLN A 220 9.62 -1.89 -9.52
N PRO A 221 9.90 -2.62 -8.42
CA PRO A 221 9.65 -4.06 -8.37
C PRO A 221 8.16 -4.39 -8.55
N ALA A 222 7.86 -5.41 -9.37
CA ALA A 222 6.49 -5.86 -9.59
C ALA A 222 5.82 -6.33 -8.29
N ALA A 223 6.55 -7.07 -7.43
CA ALA A 223 6.06 -7.51 -6.13
C ALA A 223 5.71 -6.35 -5.19
N LEU A 224 6.55 -5.31 -5.11
CA LEU A 224 6.29 -4.13 -4.27
C LEU A 224 5.12 -3.30 -4.79
N THR A 225 4.98 -3.21 -6.11
CA THR A 225 3.82 -2.60 -6.77
C THR A 225 2.55 -3.40 -6.48
N TRP A 226 2.61 -4.72 -6.55
CA TRP A 226 1.49 -5.60 -6.21
C TRP A 226 1.09 -5.44 -4.74
N LEU A 227 2.04 -5.45 -3.80
CA LEU A 227 1.77 -5.22 -2.38
C LEU A 227 1.02 -3.90 -2.17
N ARG A 228 1.58 -2.79 -2.68
CA ARG A 228 0.99 -1.44 -2.56
C ARG A 228 -0.47 -1.36 -3.03
N TYR A 229 -0.84 -2.12 -4.07
CA TYR A 229 -2.19 -2.08 -4.65
C TYR A 229 -3.07 -3.29 -4.29
N ASN A 230 -2.69 -4.10 -3.30
CA ASN A 230 -3.52 -5.21 -2.80
C ASN A 230 -3.56 -5.36 -1.27
N THR A 231 -2.53 -4.97 -0.51
CA THR A 231 -2.55 -5.16 0.96
C THR A 231 -3.66 -4.38 1.67
N PHE A 232 -4.12 -3.27 1.09
CA PHE A 232 -5.24 -2.49 1.64
C PHE A 232 -6.55 -3.28 1.76
N PHE A 233 -6.75 -4.40 1.05
CA PHE A 233 -7.92 -5.25 1.24
C PHE A 233 -8.03 -5.82 2.67
N VAL A 234 -6.89 -6.05 3.33
CA VAL A 234 -6.83 -6.59 4.71
C VAL A 234 -6.41 -5.51 5.70
N LEU A 235 -5.36 -4.75 5.38
CA LEU A 235 -4.81 -3.75 6.30
C LEU A 235 -5.75 -2.56 6.52
N TYR A 236 -6.59 -2.20 5.55
CA TYR A 236 -7.50 -1.06 5.69
C TYR A 236 -8.67 -1.36 6.63
N PRO A 237 -9.43 -2.47 6.50
CA PRO A 237 -10.43 -2.83 7.49
C PRO A 237 -9.86 -2.98 8.91
N VAL A 238 -8.67 -3.58 9.05
CA VAL A 238 -8.00 -3.73 10.37
C VAL A 238 -7.62 -2.36 10.94
N GLY A 239 -7.01 -1.48 10.14
CA GLY A 239 -6.63 -0.12 10.55
C GLY A 239 -7.84 0.70 10.99
N ILE A 240 -8.83 0.90 10.11
CA ILE A 240 -10.00 1.72 10.38
C ILE A 240 -10.81 1.19 11.58
N THR A 241 -11.02 -0.13 11.69
CA THR A 241 -11.74 -0.71 12.83
C THR A 241 -11.01 -0.43 14.15
N SER A 242 -9.67 -0.53 14.13
CA SER A 242 -8.85 -0.27 15.31
C SER A 242 -8.83 1.22 15.70
N GLU A 243 -8.74 2.11 14.72
CA GLU A 243 -8.81 3.57 14.90
C GLU A 243 -10.16 3.98 15.48
N CYS A 244 -11.26 3.54 14.89
CA CYS A 244 -12.61 3.80 15.38
C CYS A 244 -12.83 3.24 16.80
N ALA A 245 -12.32 2.05 17.11
CA ALA A 245 -12.38 1.48 18.45
C ALA A 245 -11.63 2.35 19.48
N LEU A 246 -10.43 2.84 19.16
CA LEU A 246 -9.68 3.74 20.05
C LEU A 246 -10.38 5.10 20.25
N ILE A 247 -10.92 5.71 19.19
CA ILE A 247 -11.71 6.95 19.29
C ILE A 247 -12.95 6.73 20.17
N TYR A 248 -13.65 5.60 19.99
CA TYR A 248 -14.82 5.26 20.80
C TYR A 248 -14.46 5.00 22.27
N LEU A 249 -13.42 4.22 22.55
CA LEU A 249 -12.97 3.95 23.93
C LEU A 249 -12.47 5.22 24.64
N ALA A 250 -11.97 6.22 23.90
CA ALA A 250 -11.59 7.51 24.45
C ALA A 250 -12.79 8.36 24.94
N THR A 251 -14.03 8.06 24.53
CA THR A 251 -15.22 8.80 24.98
C THR A 251 -15.44 8.71 26.49
N VAL A 252 -15.15 7.55 27.10
CA VAL A 252 -15.32 7.32 28.55
C VAL A 252 -14.39 8.21 29.40
N PRO A 253 -13.05 8.19 29.23
CA PRO A 253 -12.17 9.08 30.00
C PRO A 253 -12.30 10.56 29.60
N ALA A 254 -12.70 10.85 28.36
CA ALA A 254 -13.02 12.21 27.93
C ALA A 254 -14.21 12.80 28.71
N ALA A 255 -15.27 11.99 28.95
CA ALA A 255 -16.42 12.41 29.74
C ALA A 255 -16.05 12.84 31.17
N LEU A 256 -15.03 12.19 31.75
CA LEU A 256 -14.51 12.50 33.09
C LEU A 256 -13.72 13.81 33.15
N ARG A 257 -13.15 14.25 32.02
CA ARG A 257 -12.46 15.55 31.90
C ARG A 257 -13.44 16.69 31.63
N ASN A 258 -14.37 16.48 30.70
CA ASN A 258 -15.35 17.48 30.29
C ASN A 258 -16.54 16.79 29.63
N PRO A 259 -17.80 17.05 30.06
CA PRO A 259 -18.99 16.41 29.49
C PRO A 259 -19.21 16.69 27.99
N VAL A 260 -18.55 17.70 27.41
CA VAL A 260 -18.63 18.03 25.97
C VAL A 260 -17.67 17.21 25.11
N GLU A 261 -16.50 16.79 25.64
CA GLU A 261 -15.48 16.05 24.85
C GLU A 261 -16.03 14.75 24.19
N PRO A 262 -16.88 13.92 24.84
CA PRO A 262 -17.48 12.75 24.21
C PRO A 262 -18.30 13.07 22.96
N TYR A 263 -19.09 14.15 22.97
CA TYR A 263 -19.90 14.56 21.82
C TYR A 263 -19.02 15.01 20.64
N ILE A 264 -17.87 15.63 20.92
CA ILE A 264 -16.86 15.95 19.90
C ILE A 264 -16.30 14.65 19.30
N LEU A 265 -15.95 13.66 20.12
CA LEU A 265 -15.44 12.37 19.64
C LEU A 265 -16.49 11.56 18.85
N TYR A 266 -17.78 11.62 19.23
CA TYR A 266 -18.87 11.05 18.43
C TYR A 266 -19.06 11.78 17.09
N ALA A 267 -18.99 13.10 17.07
CA ALA A 267 -19.03 13.87 15.83
C ALA A 267 -17.82 13.55 14.91
N VAL A 268 -16.64 13.37 15.49
CA VAL A 268 -15.45 12.88 14.77
C VAL A 268 -15.72 11.51 14.16
N LEU A 269 -16.21 10.52 14.93
CA LEU A 269 -16.56 9.18 14.41
C LEU A 269 -17.59 9.25 13.27
N ALA A 270 -18.61 10.09 13.40
CA ALA A 270 -19.65 10.28 12.38
C ALA A 270 -19.10 10.82 11.05
N ILE A 271 -17.99 11.56 11.07
CA ILE A 271 -17.27 12.03 9.88
C ILE A 271 -16.22 11.00 9.42
N TYR A 272 -15.55 10.33 10.37
CA TYR A 272 -14.45 9.39 10.14
C TYR A 272 -14.90 8.18 9.33
N VAL A 273 -16.03 7.58 9.68
CA VAL A 273 -16.52 6.35 9.04
C VAL A 273 -16.89 6.59 7.56
N PRO A 274 -17.72 7.59 7.19
CA PRO A 274 -17.95 7.94 5.78
C PRO A 274 -16.67 8.35 5.04
N GLY A 275 -15.79 9.12 5.68
CA GLY A 275 -14.49 9.51 5.12
C GLY A 275 -13.61 8.31 4.77
N SER A 276 -13.58 7.29 5.63
CA SER A 276 -12.84 6.05 5.36
C SER A 276 -13.41 5.26 4.17
N TYR A 277 -14.73 5.22 4.01
CA TYR A 277 -15.36 4.57 2.86
C TYR A 277 -15.02 5.29 1.54
N MET A 278 -15.01 6.63 1.55
CA MET A 278 -14.57 7.42 0.39
C MET A 278 -13.09 7.16 0.04
N LEU A 279 -12.20 7.04 1.03
CA LEU A 279 -10.78 6.75 0.78
C LEU A 279 -10.56 5.31 0.30
N TYR A 280 -11.31 4.33 0.81
CA TYR A 280 -11.26 2.95 0.32
C TYR A 280 -11.67 2.84 -1.16
N THR A 281 -12.80 3.45 -1.54
CA THR A 281 -13.28 3.46 -2.93
C THR A 281 -12.32 4.22 -3.87
N TYR A 282 -11.62 5.24 -3.36
CA TYR A 282 -10.52 5.91 -4.06
C TYR A 282 -9.33 4.95 -4.33
N MET A 283 -8.87 4.18 -3.35
CA MET A 283 -7.80 3.18 -3.54
C MET A 283 -8.21 2.10 -4.57
N MET A 284 -9.47 1.65 -4.53
CA MET A 284 -10.04 0.76 -5.55
C MET A 284 -10.05 1.37 -6.97
N SER A 285 -10.20 2.70 -7.07
CA SER A 285 -10.05 3.43 -8.35
C SER A 285 -8.59 3.46 -8.80
N GLN A 286 -7.64 3.76 -7.90
CA GLN A 286 -6.20 3.76 -8.19
C GLN A 286 -5.70 2.38 -8.66
N ARG A 287 -6.05 1.30 -7.94
CA ARG A 287 -5.73 -0.08 -8.32
C ARG A 287 -6.19 -0.41 -9.74
N ARG A 288 -7.44 -0.10 -10.07
CA ARG A 288 -8.00 -0.33 -11.42
C ARG A 288 -7.24 0.43 -12.51
N LYS A 289 -6.79 1.66 -12.23
CA LYS A 289 -5.98 2.46 -13.19
C LYS A 289 -4.61 1.83 -13.43
N VAL A 290 -3.89 1.42 -12.38
CA VAL A 290 -2.56 0.82 -12.49
C VAL A 290 -2.59 -0.53 -13.22
N LEU A 291 -3.52 -1.41 -12.86
CA LEU A 291 -3.66 -2.72 -13.52
C LEU A 291 -4.05 -2.60 -15.01
N ARG A 292 -4.86 -1.59 -15.38
CA ARG A 292 -5.14 -1.28 -16.79
C ARG A 292 -3.91 -0.79 -17.54
N ALA A 293 -3.10 0.08 -16.92
CA ALA A 293 -1.87 0.59 -17.51
C ALA A 293 -0.84 -0.53 -17.74
N GLN A 294 -0.69 -1.45 -16.79
CA GLN A 294 0.19 -2.61 -16.93
C GLN A 294 -0.26 -3.53 -18.07
N LYS A 295 -1.55 -3.90 -18.15
CA LYS A 295 -2.08 -4.69 -19.27
C LYS A 295 -1.83 -4.05 -20.64
N ALA A 296 -2.00 -2.72 -20.74
CA ALA A 296 -1.75 -1.96 -21.97
C ALA A 296 -0.27 -1.82 -22.33
N GLN A 297 0.66 -2.14 -21.43
CA GLN A 297 2.09 -2.21 -21.70
C GLN A 297 2.50 -3.62 -22.12
N THR A 298 2.01 -4.66 -21.45
CA THR A 298 2.25 -6.05 -21.85
C THR A 298 1.74 -6.33 -23.26
N GLY A 299 0.51 -5.92 -23.59
CA GLY A 299 -0.06 -6.05 -24.94
C GLY A 299 0.50 -5.09 -26.00
N LYS A 300 1.60 -4.39 -25.70
CA LYS A 300 2.41 -3.63 -26.67
C LYS A 300 3.85 -4.17 -26.78
N ALA A 301 4.21 -5.13 -25.94
CA ALA A 301 5.50 -5.82 -25.93
C ALA A 301 5.38 -7.29 -26.42
N GLN A 302 4.17 -7.66 -26.87
CA GLN A 302 3.80 -8.87 -27.59
C GLN A 302 3.37 -8.45 -28.99
#